data_AF-A0A943PFA3-F1
#
_entry.id   AF-A0A943PFA3-F1
#
_cell.length_a   1.000
_cell.length_b   1.000
_cell.length_c   1.000
_cell.angle_alpha   90.00
_cell.angle_beta   90.00
_cell.angle_gamma   90.00
#
_symmetry.space_group_name_H-M   'P 1'
#
loop_
_entity.id
_entity.type
_entity.pdbx_description
1 polymer ?
#
loop_
_entity_poly.entity_id
_entity_poly.type
_entity_poly.pdbx_seq_one_letter_code
_entity_poly.pdbx_strand_id
1 'polypeptide(L)'
;MKNNGFFKTLKELEDIMEEAWNVPFAKNRLMIEEDRLKAIIEELRMSLPIEMRKAQEVLDMKDKILEKAEEDSNSMIERAKKTSETMLSKARKNSASIISEAKEEASKLIDEQAILAIAKERAEGIVDRAKNDSVKMRNVTVNYIEGIVNDTYKSLERALNAVEQLKETYTNEDKEER
;
A
#
# COMPACT_ATOMS: atom_id res chain seq x y z
N MET A 1 0.81 15.43 56.12
CA MET A 1 2.17 15.77 56.56
C MET A 1 2.36 15.12 57.93
N LYS A 2 3.17 14.07 58.02
CA LYS A 2 3.33 13.30 59.27
C LYS A 2 4.07 14.18 60.27
N ASN A 3 3.53 14.28 61.49
CA ASN A 3 4.18 14.88 62.66
C ASN A 3 5.63 14.39 62.74
N ASN A 4 6.57 15.26 62.39
CA ASN A 4 7.98 14.93 62.48
C ASN A 4 8.41 15.27 63.91
N GLY A 5 8.65 14.23 64.72
CA GLY A 5 9.04 14.38 66.12
C GLY A 5 10.23 15.35 66.27
N PHE A 6 11.17 15.33 65.32
CA PHE A 6 12.28 16.28 65.27
C PHE A 6 11.81 17.75 65.20
N PHE A 7 10.90 18.10 64.29
CA PHE A 7 10.40 19.48 64.17
C PHE A 7 9.53 19.89 65.37
N LYS A 8 8.87 18.94 66.02
CA LYS A 8 8.15 19.20 67.26
C LYS A 8 9.12 19.55 68.39
N THR A 9 10.16 18.75 68.59
CA THR A 9 11.20 18.98 69.60
C THR A 9 12.01 20.24 69.30
N LEU A 10 12.28 20.53 68.02
CA LEU A 10 12.95 21.77 67.60
C LEU A 10 12.09 22.99 67.94
N LYS A 11 10.78 22.91 67.68
CA LYS A 11 9.87 23.98 68.05
C LYS A 11 9.79 24.17 69.57
N GLU A 12 9.75 23.08 70.34
CA GLU A 12 9.80 23.15 71.80
C GLU A 12 11.11 23.77 72.32
N LEU A 13 12.23 23.58 71.62
CA LEU A 13 13.49 24.27 71.91
C LEU A 13 13.38 25.78 71.62
N GLU A 14 12.85 26.14 70.45
CA GLU A 14 12.64 27.52 70.03
C GLU A 14 11.74 28.25 71.04
N ASP A 15 10.60 27.66 71.42
CA ASP A 15 9.64 28.22 72.37
C ASP A 15 10.30 28.49 73.75
N ILE A 16 11.11 27.56 74.27
CA ILE A 16 11.82 27.76 75.56
C ILE A 16 12.89 28.85 75.45
N MET A 17 13.58 28.95 74.31
CA MET A 17 14.56 30.00 74.08
C MET A 17 13.91 31.38 73.98
N GLU A 18 12.71 31.48 73.41
CA GLU A 18 11.92 32.71 73.33
C GLU A 18 11.32 33.12 74.69
N GLU A 19 10.86 32.15 75.50
CA GLU A 19 10.25 32.38 76.81
C GLU A 19 11.26 32.59 77.96
N ALA A 20 12.55 32.39 77.71
CA ALA A 20 13.57 32.43 78.75
C ALA A 20 13.65 33.83 79.41
N TRP A 21 13.48 33.88 80.74
CA TRP A 21 13.45 35.14 81.49
C TRP A 21 14.83 35.83 81.50
N ASN A 22 14.88 37.13 81.22
CA ASN A 22 16.11 37.94 81.32
C ASN A 22 16.47 38.25 82.78
N VAL A 23 17.63 37.79 83.23
CA VAL A 23 18.06 37.96 84.64
C VAL A 23 18.49 39.42 84.90
N PRO A 24 17.85 40.15 85.84
CA PRO A 24 18.24 41.53 86.17
C PRO A 24 19.69 41.61 86.65
N PHE A 25 20.43 42.65 86.24
CA PHE A 25 21.86 42.88 86.52
C PHE A 25 22.85 41.88 85.90
N ALA A 26 22.38 40.78 85.29
CA ALA A 26 23.21 39.87 84.51
C ALA A 26 23.03 40.15 83.01
N LYS A 27 23.86 41.05 82.47
CA LYS A 27 23.84 41.39 81.04
C LYS A 27 24.00 40.11 80.21
N ASN A 28 23.07 39.86 79.29
CA ASN A 28 23.04 38.71 78.37
C ASN A 28 22.90 37.32 79.05
N ARG A 29 22.21 37.20 80.19
CA ARG A 29 21.87 35.88 80.78
C ARG A 29 20.37 35.63 80.78
N LEU A 30 20.01 34.46 80.25
CA LEU A 30 18.66 33.92 80.26
C LEU A 30 18.56 32.85 81.34
N MET A 31 17.47 32.87 82.11
CA MET A 31 17.16 31.81 83.06
C MET A 31 16.34 30.73 82.35
N ILE A 32 16.88 29.51 82.31
CA ILE A 32 16.28 28.36 81.64
C ILE A 32 16.27 27.18 82.62
N GLU A 33 15.24 26.34 82.52
CA GLU A 33 15.17 25.06 83.21
C GLU A 33 16.14 24.06 82.56
N GLU A 34 17.25 23.78 83.26
CA GLU A 34 18.36 22.97 82.74
C GLU A 34 17.93 21.55 82.36
N ASP A 35 17.10 20.90 83.18
CA ASP A 35 16.65 19.52 82.95
C ASP A 35 15.75 19.41 81.70
N ARG A 36 14.89 20.41 81.49
CA ARG A 36 14.01 20.50 80.31
C ARG A 36 14.82 20.75 79.03
N LEU A 37 15.80 21.65 79.07
CA LEU A 37 16.70 21.91 77.94
C LEU A 37 17.54 20.67 77.58
N LYS A 38 18.08 19.97 78.58
CA LYS A 38 18.83 18.72 78.39
C LYS A 38 17.97 17.64 77.73
N ALA A 39 16.72 17.45 78.18
CA ALA A 39 15.82 16.47 77.61
C ALA A 39 15.55 16.72 76.11
N ILE A 40 15.30 17.98 75.74
CA ILE A 40 15.06 18.42 74.36
C ILE A 40 16.30 18.22 73.50
N ILE A 41 17.50 18.56 74.00
CA ILE A 41 18.76 18.34 73.28
C ILE A 41 19.02 16.85 73.05
N GLU A 42 18.75 15.98 74.03
CA GLU A 42 18.91 14.53 73.85
C GLU A 42 17.90 13.98 72.83
N GLU A 43 16.65 14.45 72.84
CA GLU A 43 15.66 14.05 71.84
C GLU A 43 16.03 14.54 70.43
N LEU A 44 16.55 15.77 70.28
CA LEU A 44 17.10 16.24 69.01
C LEU A 44 18.32 15.42 68.57
N ARG A 45 19.22 15.07 69.50
CA ARG A 45 20.39 14.24 69.22
C ARG A 45 19.99 12.85 68.73
N MET A 46 18.92 12.28 69.26
CA MET A 46 18.41 10.97 68.83
C MET A 46 17.65 11.05 67.50
N SER A 47 16.84 12.10 67.30
CA SER A 47 15.96 12.21 66.13
C SER A 47 16.65 12.76 64.88
N LEU A 48 17.63 13.66 65.02
CA LEU A 48 18.34 14.26 63.88
C LEU A 48 19.04 13.22 62.99
N PRO A 49 19.83 12.26 63.51
CA PRO A 49 20.45 11.23 62.67
C PRO A 49 19.43 10.35 61.95
N ILE A 50 18.29 10.09 62.57
CA ILE A 50 17.21 9.29 61.98
C ILE A 50 16.60 10.02 60.79
N GLU A 51 16.29 11.30 60.94
CA GLU A 51 15.76 12.13 59.85
C GLU A 51 16.79 12.32 58.73
N MET A 52 18.07 12.51 59.05
CA MET A 52 19.14 12.56 58.05
C MET A 52 19.25 11.26 57.25
N ARG A 53 19.16 10.10 57.90
CA ARG A 53 19.16 8.80 57.22
C ARG A 53 17.95 8.63 56.30
N LYS A 54 16.75 9.01 56.75
CA LYS A 54 15.55 8.98 55.90
C LYS A 54 15.69 9.89 54.69
N ALA A 55 16.24 11.09 54.88
CA ALA A 55 16.50 12.01 53.77
C ALA A 55 17.49 11.39 52.76
N GLN A 56 18.55 10.75 53.24
CA GLN A 56 19.50 10.04 52.38
C GLN A 56 18.85 8.87 51.63
N GLU A 57 18.03 8.05 52.30
CA GLU A 57 17.29 6.96 51.66
C GLU A 57 16.37 7.49 50.54
N VAL A 58 15.70 8.62 50.76
CA VAL A 58 14.86 9.26 49.73
C VAL A 58 15.70 9.75 48.54
N LEU A 59 16.90 10.29 48.78
CA LEU A 59 17.83 10.68 47.71
C LEU A 59 18.32 9.46 46.92
N ASP A 60 18.72 8.39 47.59
CA ASP A 60 19.15 7.16 46.95
C ASP A 60 18.02 6.51 46.13
N MET A 61 16.78 6.55 46.65
CA MET A 61 15.60 6.08 45.91
C MET A 61 15.34 6.95 44.69
N LYS A 62 15.43 8.28 44.81
CA LYS A 62 15.29 9.20 43.69
C LYS A 62 16.30 8.87 42.59
N ASP A 63 17.55 8.69 42.94
CA ASP A 63 18.61 8.45 41.96
C ASP A 63 18.41 7.11 41.23
N LYS A 64 18.00 6.05 41.94
CA LYS A 64 17.59 4.78 41.31
C LYS A 64 16.39 4.91 40.37
N ILE A 65 15.40 5.74 40.75
CA ILE A 65 14.24 5.97 39.89
C ILE A 65 14.65 6.69 38.61
N LEU A 66 15.53 7.70 38.71
CA LEU A 66 16.03 8.43 37.56
C LEU A 66 16.84 7.53 36.62
N GLU A 67 17.77 6.74 37.16
CA GLU A 67 18.56 5.79 36.39
C GLU A 67 17.67 4.79 35.63
N LYS A 68 16.70 4.19 36.33
CA LYS A 68 15.75 3.27 35.69
C LYS A 68 14.89 3.95 34.63
N ALA A 69 14.42 5.17 34.88
CA ALA A 69 13.63 5.92 33.91
C ALA A 69 14.44 6.26 32.65
N GLU A 70 15.73 6.58 32.80
CA GLU A 70 16.65 6.80 31.68
C GLU A 70 16.88 5.51 30.88
N GLU A 71 17.13 4.38 31.56
CA GLU A 71 17.27 3.07 30.91
C GLU A 71 16.00 2.66 30.16
N ASP A 72 14.84 2.76 30.81
CA ASP A 72 13.54 2.43 30.22
C ASP A 72 13.25 3.31 28.99
N SER A 73 13.54 4.62 29.08
CA SER A 73 13.40 5.57 27.97
C SER A 73 14.31 5.22 26.79
N ASN A 74 15.58 4.95 27.05
CA ASN A 74 16.55 4.57 26.02
C ASN A 74 16.12 3.27 25.33
N SER A 75 15.69 2.27 26.09
CA SER A 75 15.18 1.00 25.55
C SER A 75 13.92 1.18 24.70
N MET A 76 13.06 2.15 25.07
CA MET A 76 11.84 2.45 24.33
C MET A 76 12.17 3.12 22.99
N ILE A 77 13.08 4.09 22.99
CA ILE A 77 13.55 4.77 21.78
C ILE A 77 14.20 3.75 20.82
N GLU A 78 15.03 2.85 21.33
CA GLU A 78 15.68 1.82 20.52
C GLU A 78 14.65 0.87 19.89
N ARG A 79 13.68 0.37 20.68
CA ARG A 79 12.60 -0.49 20.18
C ARG A 79 11.72 0.23 19.15
N ALA A 80 11.39 1.49 19.37
CA ALA A 80 10.62 2.30 18.43
C ALA A 80 11.37 2.48 17.11
N LYS A 81 12.67 2.80 17.17
CA LYS A 81 13.52 2.94 15.98
C LYS A 81 13.60 1.64 15.18
N LYS A 82 13.88 0.52 15.86
CA LYS A 82 13.93 -0.81 15.22
C LYS A 82 12.60 -1.19 14.59
N THR A 83 11.50 -0.93 15.28
CA THR A 83 10.15 -1.19 14.74
C THR A 83 9.88 -0.33 13.50
N SER A 84 10.23 0.95 13.53
CA SER A 84 10.10 1.85 12.38
C SER A 84 10.93 1.38 11.18
N GLU A 85 12.19 1.01 11.40
CA GLU A 85 13.08 0.49 10.35
C GLU A 85 12.54 -0.79 9.71
N THR A 86 12.06 -1.74 10.53
CA THR A 86 11.45 -2.98 10.02
C THR A 86 10.16 -2.72 9.25
N MET A 87 9.32 -1.80 9.72
CA MET A 87 8.08 -1.40 9.04
C MET A 87 8.37 -0.75 7.69
N LEU A 88 9.36 0.16 7.64
CA LEU A 88 9.76 0.83 6.39
C LEU A 88 10.36 -0.17 5.40
N SER A 89 11.21 -1.10 5.88
CA SER A 89 11.77 -2.16 5.04
C SER A 89 10.68 -3.06 4.46
N LYS A 90 9.73 -3.49 5.28
CA LYS A 90 8.58 -4.30 4.85
C LYS A 90 7.71 -3.55 3.84
N ALA A 91 7.39 -2.28 4.10
CA ALA A 91 6.63 -1.44 3.20
C ALA A 91 7.32 -1.32 1.83
N ARG A 92 8.63 -1.00 1.82
CA ARG A 92 9.42 -0.91 0.58
C ARG A 92 9.43 -2.22 -0.20
N LYS A 93 9.63 -3.36 0.47
CA LYS A 93 9.62 -4.68 -0.17
C LYS A 93 8.25 -4.98 -0.79
N ASN A 94 7.17 -4.72 -0.06
CA ASN A 94 5.81 -4.94 -0.55
C ASN A 94 5.51 -4.04 -1.75
N SER A 95 5.84 -2.75 -1.67
CA SER A 95 5.66 -1.82 -2.80
C SER A 95 6.46 -2.25 -4.02
N ALA A 96 7.70 -2.71 -3.85
CA ALA A 96 8.50 -3.23 -4.95
C ALA A 96 7.87 -4.47 -5.60
N SER A 97 7.31 -5.40 -4.80
CA SER A 97 6.58 -6.57 -5.31
C SER A 97 5.35 -6.16 -6.12
N ILE A 98 4.52 -5.27 -5.57
CA ILE A 98 3.31 -4.78 -6.24
C ILE A 98 3.66 -4.13 -7.58
N ILE A 99 4.70 -3.29 -7.63
CA ILE A 99 5.14 -2.64 -8.87
C ILE A 99 5.66 -3.68 -9.87
N SER A 100 6.39 -4.69 -9.40
CA SER A 100 6.90 -5.76 -10.27
C SER A 100 5.76 -6.59 -10.86
N GLU A 101 4.82 -7.02 -10.03
CA GLU A 101 3.64 -7.80 -10.43
C GLU A 101 2.77 -7.01 -11.42
N ALA A 102 2.48 -5.74 -11.12
CA ALA A 102 1.71 -4.87 -12.01
C ALA A 102 2.39 -4.65 -13.36
N LYS A 103 3.74 -4.55 -13.39
CA LYS A 103 4.49 -4.45 -14.65
C LYS A 103 4.43 -5.73 -15.46
N GLU A 104 4.55 -6.88 -14.81
CA GLU A 104 4.45 -8.18 -15.47
C GLU A 104 3.04 -8.38 -16.07
N GLU A 105 2.00 -8.06 -15.30
CA GLU A 105 0.61 -8.12 -15.76
C GLU A 105 0.33 -7.17 -16.91
N ALA A 106 0.82 -5.92 -16.83
CA ALA A 106 0.71 -4.97 -17.93
C ALA A 106 1.41 -5.47 -19.21
N SER A 107 2.59 -6.10 -19.09
CA SER A 107 3.28 -6.69 -20.25
C SER A 107 2.44 -7.79 -20.91
N LYS A 108 1.85 -8.69 -20.10
CA LYS A 108 0.99 -9.77 -20.62
C LYS A 108 -0.23 -9.22 -21.36
N LEU A 109 -0.89 -8.21 -20.81
CA LEU A 109 -2.05 -7.59 -21.45
C LEU A 109 -1.70 -6.93 -22.79
N ILE A 110 -0.54 -6.26 -22.88
CA ILE A 110 -0.06 -5.68 -24.14
C ILE A 110 0.20 -6.78 -25.18
N ASP A 111 0.86 -7.86 -24.78
CA ASP A 111 1.15 -8.98 -25.68
C ASP A 111 -0.14 -9.65 -26.17
N GLU A 112 -1.10 -9.89 -25.28
CA GLU A 112 -2.42 -10.43 -25.63
C GLU A 112 -3.19 -9.51 -26.59
N GLN A 113 -3.18 -8.19 -26.37
CA GLN A 113 -3.82 -7.23 -27.26
C GLN A 113 -3.16 -7.19 -28.64
N ALA A 114 -1.83 -7.28 -28.71
CA ALA A 114 -1.10 -7.33 -29.98
C ALA A 114 -1.47 -8.59 -30.79
N ILE A 115 -1.55 -9.75 -30.12
CA ILE A 115 -1.98 -11.01 -30.75
C ILE A 115 -3.41 -10.90 -31.27
N LEU A 116 -4.34 -10.33 -30.48
CA LEU A 116 -5.73 -10.13 -30.89
C LEU A 116 -5.86 -9.22 -32.11
N ALA A 117 -5.09 -8.12 -32.16
CA ALA A 117 -5.09 -7.21 -33.30
C ALA A 117 -4.63 -7.90 -34.59
N ILE A 118 -3.51 -8.63 -34.55
CA ILE A 118 -2.98 -9.39 -35.70
C ILE A 118 -3.95 -10.49 -36.13
N ALA A 119 -4.55 -11.20 -35.17
CA ALA A 119 -5.52 -12.25 -35.45
C ALA A 119 -6.76 -11.67 -36.16
N LYS A 120 -7.26 -10.52 -35.70
CA LYS A 120 -8.40 -9.83 -36.32
C LYS A 120 -8.08 -9.36 -37.73
N GLU A 121 -6.94 -8.69 -37.93
CA GLU A 121 -6.49 -8.24 -39.27
C GLU A 121 -6.37 -9.43 -40.23
N ARG A 122 -5.79 -10.55 -39.77
CA ARG A 122 -5.66 -11.76 -40.59
C ARG A 122 -7.00 -12.38 -40.93
N ALA A 123 -7.96 -12.37 -40.01
CA ALA A 123 -9.31 -12.87 -40.25
C ALA A 123 -10.04 -12.02 -41.29
N GLU A 124 -10.00 -10.69 -41.15
CA GLU A 124 -10.56 -9.74 -42.13
C GLU A 124 -9.95 -9.97 -43.52
N GLY A 125 -8.62 -10.11 -43.61
CA GLY A 125 -7.94 -10.41 -44.88
C GLY A 125 -8.31 -11.78 -45.49
N ILE A 126 -8.64 -12.80 -44.70
CA ILE A 126 -9.14 -14.08 -45.22
C ILE A 126 -10.53 -13.91 -45.82
N VAL A 127 -11.42 -13.21 -45.12
CA VAL A 127 -12.79 -12.95 -45.59
C VAL A 127 -12.77 -12.15 -46.89
N ASP A 128 -11.96 -11.11 -46.98
CA ASP A 128 -11.84 -10.29 -48.18
C ASP A 128 -11.29 -11.07 -49.38
N ARG A 129 -10.26 -11.90 -49.17
CA ARG A 129 -9.74 -12.80 -50.21
C ARG A 129 -10.81 -13.78 -50.67
N ALA A 130 -11.48 -14.45 -49.74
CA ALA A 130 -12.53 -15.41 -50.05
C ALA A 130 -13.68 -14.74 -50.84
N LYS A 131 -14.05 -13.52 -50.49
CA LYS A 131 -15.08 -12.74 -51.20
C LYS A 131 -14.65 -12.38 -52.61
N ASN A 132 -13.42 -11.88 -52.78
CA ASN A 132 -12.88 -11.55 -54.09
C ASN A 132 -12.74 -12.77 -54.99
N ASP A 133 -12.26 -13.89 -54.45
CA ASP A 133 -12.13 -15.14 -55.19
C ASP A 133 -13.49 -15.72 -55.57
N SER A 134 -14.49 -15.60 -54.69
CA SER A 134 -15.88 -15.96 -55.01
C SER A 134 -16.44 -15.13 -56.17
N VAL A 135 -16.18 -13.82 -56.19
CA VAL A 135 -16.59 -12.93 -57.29
C VAL A 135 -15.88 -13.31 -58.59
N LYS A 136 -14.57 -13.55 -58.54
CA LYS A 136 -13.81 -14.01 -59.72
C LYS A 136 -14.35 -15.33 -60.25
N MET A 137 -14.58 -16.30 -59.37
CA MET A 137 -15.09 -17.62 -59.74
C MET A 137 -16.49 -17.51 -60.35
N ARG A 138 -17.36 -16.66 -59.79
CA ARG A 138 -18.68 -16.36 -60.39
C ARG A 138 -18.54 -15.79 -61.79
N ASN A 139 -17.64 -14.83 -62.02
CA ASN A 139 -17.44 -14.23 -63.33
C ASN A 139 -16.88 -15.24 -64.35
N VAL A 140 -15.92 -16.07 -63.93
CA VAL A 140 -15.39 -17.17 -64.75
C VAL A 140 -16.52 -18.13 -65.16
N THR A 141 -17.36 -18.54 -64.22
CA THR A 141 -18.50 -19.44 -64.49
C THR A 141 -19.52 -18.79 -65.43
N VAL A 142 -19.84 -17.51 -65.25
CA VAL A 142 -20.76 -16.78 -66.14
C VAL A 142 -20.22 -16.75 -67.56
N ASN A 143 -18.96 -16.34 -67.75
CA ASN A 143 -18.34 -16.31 -69.07
C ASN A 143 -18.30 -17.70 -69.74
N TYR A 144 -18.06 -18.75 -68.96
CA TYR A 144 -18.09 -20.12 -69.46
C TYR A 144 -19.48 -20.55 -69.95
N ILE A 145 -20.53 -20.24 -69.17
CA ILE A 145 -21.92 -20.53 -69.55
C ILE A 145 -22.31 -19.74 -70.80
N GLU A 146 -21.95 -18.46 -70.89
CA GLU A 146 -22.18 -17.63 -72.08
C GLU A 146 -21.53 -18.23 -73.32
N GLY A 147 -20.30 -18.73 -73.21
CA GLY A 147 -19.61 -19.44 -74.28
C GLY A 147 -20.37 -20.66 -74.77
N ILE A 148 -20.77 -21.54 -73.86
CA ILE A 148 -21.57 -22.74 -74.20
C ILE A 148 -22.88 -22.36 -74.89
N VAL A 149 -23.61 -21.38 -74.34
CA VAL A 149 -24.90 -20.94 -74.89
C VAL A 149 -24.71 -20.39 -76.31
N ASN A 150 -23.70 -19.56 -76.53
CA ASN A 150 -23.42 -18.98 -77.84
C ASN A 150 -22.99 -20.03 -78.87
N ASP A 151 -22.15 -21.00 -78.48
CA ASP A 151 -21.71 -22.07 -79.37
C ASP A 151 -22.87 -23.02 -79.72
N THR A 152 -23.76 -23.26 -78.76
CA THR A 152 -25.00 -24.04 -78.98
C THR A 152 -25.93 -23.29 -79.94
N TYR A 153 -26.11 -21.99 -79.74
CA TYR A 153 -26.93 -21.13 -80.61
C TYR A 153 -26.42 -21.16 -82.06
N LYS A 154 -25.12 -20.91 -82.28
CA LYS A 154 -24.50 -20.97 -83.61
C LYS A 154 -24.62 -22.34 -84.27
N SER A 155 -24.62 -23.41 -83.47
CA SER A 155 -24.77 -24.77 -84.00
C SER A 155 -26.20 -25.06 -84.43
N LEU A 156 -27.20 -24.59 -83.67
CA LEU A 156 -28.61 -24.66 -84.05
C LEU A 156 -28.92 -23.79 -85.28
N GLU A 157 -28.37 -22.58 -85.36
CA GLU A 157 -28.52 -21.70 -86.52
C GLU A 157 -27.97 -22.34 -87.80
N ARG A 158 -26.77 -22.94 -87.72
CA ARG A 158 -26.19 -23.71 -88.84
C ARG A 158 -27.08 -24.88 -89.25
N ALA A 159 -27.63 -25.62 -88.27
CA ALA A 159 -28.54 -26.73 -88.55
C ALA A 159 -29.84 -26.27 -89.20
N LEU A 160 -30.44 -25.16 -88.72
CA LEU A 160 -31.65 -24.59 -89.29
C LEU A 160 -31.42 -24.11 -90.72
N ASN A 161 -30.37 -23.34 -90.97
CA ASN A 161 -30.00 -22.89 -92.31
C ASN A 161 -29.81 -24.06 -93.28
N ALA A 162 -29.21 -25.16 -92.83
CA ALA A 162 -29.06 -26.36 -93.65
C ALA A 162 -30.42 -27.02 -93.99
N VAL A 163 -31.35 -27.06 -93.03
CA VAL A 163 -32.72 -27.55 -93.26
C VAL A 163 -33.50 -26.63 -94.19
N GLU A 164 -33.36 -25.32 -94.06
CA GLU A 164 -34.00 -24.33 -94.94
C GLU A 164 -33.48 -24.44 -96.38
N GLN A 165 -32.16 -24.55 -96.57
CA GLN A 165 -31.55 -24.79 -97.88
C GLN A 165 -32.05 -26.10 -98.51
N LEU A 166 -32.15 -27.17 -97.72
CA LEU A 166 -32.76 -28.44 -98.16
C LEU A 166 -34.21 -28.23 -98.62
N LYS A 167 -35.02 -27.52 -97.82
CA LYS A 167 -36.40 -27.21 -98.16
C LYS A 167 -36.51 -26.37 -99.44
N GLU A 168 -35.69 -25.35 -99.63
CA GLU A 168 -35.66 -24.53 -100.86
C GLU A 168 -35.28 -25.37 -102.08
N THR A 169 -34.31 -26.28 -101.94
CA THR A 169 -33.90 -27.21 -103.00
C THR A 169 -35.08 -28.08 -103.44
N TYR A 170 -35.78 -28.72 -102.49
CA TYR A 170 -36.98 -29.52 -102.79
C TYR A 170 -38.14 -28.69 -103.37
N THR A 171 -38.36 -27.46 -102.89
CA THR A 171 -39.45 -26.60 -103.36
C THR A 171 -39.21 -26.05 -104.78
N ASN A 172 -37.94 -25.98 -105.22
CA ASN A 172 -37.57 -25.59 -106.58
C ASN A 172 -37.56 -26.79 -107.55
N GLU A 173 -37.20 -28.00 -107.09
CA GLU A 173 -37.33 -29.24 -107.88
C GLU A 173 -38.81 -29.52 -108.28
N ASP A 174 -39.76 -29.33 -107.36
CA ASP A 174 -41.21 -29.46 -107.65
C ASP A 174 -41.75 -28.41 -108.66
N LYS A 175 -40.99 -27.35 -108.96
CA LYS A 175 -41.36 -26.32 -109.95
C LYS A 175 -40.77 -26.57 -111.34
N GLU A 176 -39.73 -27.40 -111.47
CA GLU A 176 -39.13 -27.77 -112.76
C GLU A 176 -39.80 -28.99 -113.41
N GLU A 177 -40.62 -29.77 -112.66
CA GLU A 177 -41.40 -30.91 -113.18
C GLU A 177 -42.84 -30.55 -113.65
N ARG A 178 -43.17 -29.26 -113.86
CA ARG A 178 -44.42 -28.80 -114.49
C ARG A 178 -44.18 -27.98 -115.74
#